data_AF-A0A2P1QVI0-F1
#
_entry.id   AF-A0A2P1QVI0-F1
#
_cell.length_a   1.000
_cell.length_b   1.000
_cell.length_c   1.000
_cell.angle_alpha   90.00
_cell.angle_beta   90.00
_cell.angle_gamma   90.00
#
_symmetry.space_group_name_H-M   'P 1'
#
loop_
_entity.id
_entity.type
_entity.pdbx_description
1 polymer ?
#
loop_
_entity_poly.entity_id
_entity_poly.type
_entity_poly.pdbx_seq_one_letter_code
_entity_poly.pdbx_strand_id
1 'polypeptide(L)' 'MSQTSPWHSIKENHHHNNTQCGPGSQVLLKNRQSGTGNKPLCLDCSELNKKNR' A
#
# COMPACT_ATOMS: atom_id res chain seq x y z
N MET A 1 -1.91 -12.49 9.17
CA MET A 1 -2.19 -11.04 9.17
C MET A 1 -1.11 -10.34 8.36
N SER A 2 -1.44 -9.84 7.17
CA SER A 2 -0.50 -9.17 6.27
C SER A 2 -0.78 -7.68 6.12
N GLN A 3 -1.75 -7.14 6.87
CA GLN A 3 -2.11 -5.73 6.80
C GLN A 3 -1.16 -4.89 7.65
N THR A 4 -0.78 -3.72 7.14
CA THR A 4 0.03 -2.72 7.83
C THR A 4 -0.76 -1.44 8.04
N SER A 5 -0.22 -0.56 8.87
CA SER A 5 -0.62 0.85 8.82
C SER A 5 -0.54 1.35 7.38
N PRO A 6 -1.55 2.12 6.91
CA PRO A 6 -1.56 2.63 5.56
C PRO A 6 -0.41 3.62 5.36
N TRP A 7 0.16 3.59 4.17
CA TRP A 7 1.17 4.52 3.70
C TRP A 7 0.99 4.72 2.20
N HIS A 8 1.52 5.80 1.65
CA HIS A 8 1.49 6.05 0.21
C HIS A 8 2.85 6.52 -0.30
N SER A 9 3.10 6.31 -1.60
CA SER A 9 4.28 6.86 -2.25
C SER A 9 4.00 8.28 -2.74
N ILE A 10 4.97 9.19 -2.57
CA ILE A 10 4.92 10.53 -3.20
C ILE A 10 4.93 10.45 -4.74
N LYS A 11 5.31 9.30 -5.30
CA LYS A 11 5.40 9.06 -6.74
C LYS A 11 4.21 8.30 -7.32
N GLU A 12 3.22 7.93 -6.50
CA GLU A 12 2.07 7.13 -6.92
C GLU A 12 0.75 7.82 -6.54
N ASN A 13 -0.33 7.42 -7.21
CA ASN A 13 -1.68 7.94 -6.97
C ASN A 13 -2.56 6.96 -6.18
N HIS A 14 -1.96 6.05 -5.42
CA HIS A 14 -2.65 5.11 -4.54
C HIS A 14 -1.90 4.95 -3.21
N HIS A 15 -2.56 4.38 -2.21
CA HIS A 15 -1.96 3.98 -0.95
C HIS A 15 -1.85 2.46 -0.82
N HIS A 16 -0.92 2.00 0.00
CA HIS A 16 -0.64 0.62 0.30
C HIS A 16 -0.94 0.35 1.78
N ASN A 17 -1.47 -0.83 2.07
CA ASN A 17 -1.75 -1.25 3.45
C ASN A 17 -1.53 -2.75 3.67
N ASN A 18 -0.80 -3.42 2.77
CA ASN A 18 -0.54 -4.85 2.83
C ASN A 18 0.95 -5.13 2.57
N THR A 19 1.62 -5.85 3.49
CA THR A 19 3.05 -6.20 3.38
C THR A 19 3.35 -7.10 2.19
N GLN A 20 2.36 -7.83 1.67
CA GLN A 20 2.53 -8.73 0.54
C GLN A 20 2.31 -8.02 -0.81
N CYS A 21 2.09 -6.70 -0.81
CA CYS A 21 1.96 -5.94 -2.05
C CYS A 21 3.31 -5.91 -2.80
N GLY A 22 3.36 -6.53 -3.98
CA GLY A 22 4.52 -6.51 -4.85
C GLY A 22 4.94 -5.09 -5.24
N PRO A 23 4.04 -4.28 -5.82
CA PRO A 23 4.31 -2.87 -6.12
C PRO A 23 4.75 -2.08 -4.89
N GLY A 24 4.04 -2.24 -3.77
CA GLY A 24 4.39 -1.58 -2.51
C GLY A 24 5.79 -1.94 -2.00
N SER A 25 6.24 -3.17 -2.23
CA SER A 25 7.58 -3.64 -1.88
C SER A 25 8.69 -3.00 -2.73
N GLN A 26 8.38 -2.54 -3.95
CA GLN A 26 9.31 -1.82 -4.83
C GLN A 26 9.41 -0.33 -4.50
N VAL A 27 8.49 0.23 -3.69
CA VAL A 27 8.56 1.63 -3.28
C VAL A 27 9.68 1.85 -2.27
N LEU A 28 10.67 2.65 -2.66
CA LEU A 28 11.77 3.10 -1.78
C LEU A 28 11.24 3.81 -0.54
N LEU A 29 11.81 3.49 0.63
CA LEU A 29 11.40 4.06 1.93
C LEU A 29 11.37 5.60 1.93
N LYS A 30 12.33 6.26 1.26
CA LYS A 30 12.38 7.74 1.13
C LYS A 30 11.19 8.36 0.42
N ASN A 31 10.45 7.57 -0.36
CA ASN A 31 9.25 8.02 -1.07
C ASN A 31 7.97 7.70 -0.28
N ARG A 32 8.05 6.93 0.81
CA ARG A 32 6.88 6.52 1.60
C ARG A 32 6.51 7.63 2.59
N GLN A 33 5.23 7.96 2.61
CA GLN A 33 4.62 8.82 3.62
C GLN A 33 3.56 8.04 4.37
N SER A 34 3.44 8.29 5.67
CA SER A 34 2.42 7.66 6.50
C SER A 34 1.01 8.11 6.10
N GLY A 35 0.04 7.24 6.32
CA GLY A 35 -1.36 7.48 6.00
C GLY A 35 -1.70 7.27 4.52
N THR A 36 -2.98 7.46 4.19
CA THR A 36 -3.51 7.21 2.84
C THR A 36 -3.21 8.33 1.85
N GLY A 37 -2.86 9.53 2.34
CA GLY A 37 -2.68 10.71 1.50
C GLY A 37 -3.92 11.10 0.70
N ASN A 38 -5.11 10.69 1.16
CA ASN A 38 -6.38 10.76 0.40
C ASN A 38 -6.35 10.06 -0.97
N LYS A 39 -5.42 9.11 -1.15
CA LYS A 39 -5.30 8.33 -2.38
C LYS A 39 -6.14 7.05 -2.28
N PRO A 40 -6.68 6.53 -3.39
CA PRO A 40 -7.37 5.24 -3.40
C PRO A 40 -6.45 4.09 -2.98
N LEU A 41 -7.03 2.96 -2.56
CA LEU A 41 -6.26 1.76 -2.22
C LEU A 41 -5.64 1.16 -3.50
N CYS A 42 -4.38 0.70 -3.41
CA CYS A 42 -3.73 -0.08 -4.46
C CYS A 42 -4.58 -1.31 -4.83
N LEU A 43 -4.71 -1.61 -6.13
CA LEU A 43 -5.49 -2.75 -6.61
C LEU A 43 -4.99 -4.07 -6.03
N ASP A 44 -3.68 -4.30 -6.06
CA ASP A 44 -3.04 -5.50 -5.49
C ASP A 44 -3.30 -5.60 -3.98
N CYS A 45 -3.21 -4.49 -3.25
CA CYS A 45 -3.58 -4.47 -1.84
C CYS A 45 -5.05 -4.84 -1.64
N SER A 46 -5.96 -4.35 -2.49
CA SER A 46 -7.39 -4.68 -2.44
C SER A 46 -7.62 -6.18 -2.64
N GLU A 47 -6.97 -6.79 -3.62
CA GLU A 47 -7.09 -8.22 -3.89
C GLU A 47 -6.47 -9.08 -2.78
N LEU A 48 -5.28 -8.72 -2.31
CA LEU A 48 -4.61 -9.44 -1.22
C LEU A 48 -5.39 -9.34 0.08
N ASN A 49 -6.00 -8.19 0.37
CA ASN A 49 -6.87 -8.02 1.54
C ASN A 49 -8.13 -8.90 1.46
N LYS A 50 -8.63 -9.21 0.25
CA LYS A 50 -9.74 -10.15 0.05
C LYS A 50 -9.30 -11.61 0.19
N LYS A 51 -8.12 -11.96 -0.31
CA LYS A 51 -7.56 -13.33 -0.24
C LYS A 51 -7.13 -13.73 1.16
N ASN A 52 -6.71 -12.76 1.98
CA ASN A 52 -6.28 -12.98 3.37
C ASN A 52 -7.42 -12.75 4.38
N ARG A 53 -8.68 -12.81 3.95
CA ARG A 53 -9.88 -12.65 4.78
C ARG A 53 -10.51 -14.01 5.05
#